data_AF-A0A0H4CCN8-F1
#
_entry.id   AF-A0A0H4CCN8-F1
#
_cell.length_a   1.000
_cell.length_b   1.000
_cell.length_c   1.000
_cell.angle_alpha   90.00
_cell.angle_beta   90.00
_cell.angle_gamma   90.00
#
_symmetry.space_group_name_H-M   'P 1'
#
loop_
_entity.id
_entity.type
_entity.pdbx_description
1 polymer ?
#
loop_
_entity_poly.entity_id
_entity_poly.type
_entity_poly.pdbx_seq_one_letter_code
_entity_poly.pdbx_strand_id
1 'polypeptide(L)'
;MTLVEAIDAVVADLLDHPVAASPHGVFTVMRHIDLLCHLTARAVGDAHFGLVYDHADPADQARVEPLSRAAAHFGRATAHYTLALAPVLALSKPDLRSTRHHQLDALDAHSRLTRHVHDALHALSDARTCLVTPHPASVQAAPAVSPPVPALPASKARH
;
A
#
# COMPACT_ATOMS: atom_id res chain seq x y z
N MET A 1 15.27 13.36 -7.64
CA MET A 1 14.99 12.05 -7.03
C MET A 1 13.74 11.47 -7.67
N THR A 2 13.82 10.28 -8.26
CA THR A 2 12.65 9.55 -8.80
C THR A 2 11.82 8.91 -7.68
N LEU A 3 10.60 8.44 -7.97
CA LEU A 3 9.80 7.73 -6.96
C LEU A 3 10.43 6.36 -6.59
N VAL A 4 11.08 5.69 -7.54
CA VAL A 4 11.81 4.42 -7.26
C VAL A 4 12.96 4.66 -6.30
N GLU A 5 13.78 5.69 -6.53
CA GLU A 5 14.84 6.09 -5.60
C GLU A 5 14.28 6.45 -4.21
N ALA A 6 13.12 7.10 -4.17
CA ALA A 6 12.45 7.43 -2.91
C ALA A 6 12.03 6.18 -2.13
N ILE A 7 11.49 5.15 -2.82
CA ILE A 7 11.17 3.87 -2.19
C ILE A 7 12.44 3.22 -1.67
N ASP A 8 13.49 3.13 -2.49
CA ASP A 8 14.75 2.49 -2.11
C ASP A 8 15.38 3.19 -0.88
N ALA A 9 15.30 4.52 -0.81
CA ALA A 9 15.74 5.30 0.36
C ALA A 9 14.89 5.03 1.61
N VAL A 10 13.56 4.94 1.47
CA VAL A 10 12.67 4.62 2.61
C VAL A 10 12.90 3.18 3.07
N VAL A 11 13.05 2.22 2.17
CA VAL A 11 13.37 0.83 2.53
C VAL A 11 14.70 0.76 3.28
N ALA A 12 15.74 1.46 2.82
CA ALA A 12 17.00 1.54 3.53
C ALA A 12 16.81 2.14 4.93
N ASP A 13 16.08 3.24 5.07
CA ASP A 13 15.82 3.88 6.36
C ASP A 13 15.07 2.95 7.34
N LEU A 14 14.07 2.21 6.85
CA LEU A 14 13.29 1.24 7.64
C LEU A 14 14.17 0.09 8.16
N LEU A 15 15.16 -0.33 7.38
CA LEU A 15 16.09 -1.40 7.73
C LEU A 15 17.20 -0.91 8.68
N ASP A 16 17.66 0.33 8.51
CA ASP A 16 18.66 0.95 9.38
C ASP A 16 18.08 1.33 10.75
N HIS A 17 16.77 1.56 10.83
CA HIS A 17 16.06 1.93 12.05
C HIS A 17 14.98 0.89 12.41
N PRO A 18 15.35 -0.36 12.73
CA PRO A 18 14.38 -1.40 12.99
C PRO A 18 13.50 -1.07 14.20
N VAL A 19 12.23 -1.46 14.13
CA VAL A 19 11.29 -1.30 15.24
C VAL A 19 11.69 -2.25 16.37
N ALA A 20 12.34 -1.70 17.40
CA ALA A 20 12.75 -2.46 18.58
C ALA A 20 11.63 -2.54 19.62
N ALA A 21 11.64 -3.62 20.41
CA ALA A 21 10.88 -3.77 21.66
C ALA A 21 11.46 -2.86 22.75
N SER A 22 11.41 -1.55 22.52
CA SER A 22 11.98 -0.53 23.41
C SER A 22 10.97 0.59 23.66
N PRO A 23 11.19 1.46 24.66
CA PRO A 23 10.37 2.66 24.87
C PRO A 23 10.34 3.59 23.65
N HIS A 24 11.35 3.52 22.78
CA HIS A 24 11.43 4.30 21.55
C HIS A 24 10.75 3.63 20.35
N GLY A 25 10.29 2.38 20.48
CA GLY A 25 9.67 1.63 19.38
C GLY A 25 8.44 2.34 18.80
N VAL A 26 7.63 2.98 19.65
CA VAL A 26 6.46 3.75 19.19
C VAL A 26 6.88 4.93 18.31
N PHE A 27 7.92 5.66 18.73
CA PHE A 27 8.46 6.78 17.95
C PHE A 27 8.96 6.31 16.58
N THR A 28 9.70 5.19 16.53
CA THR A 28 10.19 4.61 15.28
C THR A 28 9.02 4.20 14.36
N VAL A 29 7.98 3.56 14.88
CA VAL A 29 6.77 3.23 14.08
C VAL A 29 6.11 4.48 13.53
N MET A 30 5.93 5.52 14.35
CA MET A 30 5.30 6.77 13.91
C MET A 30 6.12 7.49 12.83
N ARG A 31 7.45 7.50 12.96
CA ARG A 31 8.35 8.02 11.92
C ARG A 31 8.19 7.26 10.61
N HIS A 32 8.12 5.93 10.67
CA HIS A 32 7.92 5.11 9.47
C HIS A 32 6.56 5.36 8.81
N ILE A 33 5.49 5.50 9.61
CA ILE A 33 4.17 5.89 9.11
C ILE A 33 4.25 7.24 8.39
N ASP A 34 4.93 8.23 8.96
CA ASP A 34 5.07 9.55 8.36
C ASP A 34 5.80 9.48 7.00
N LEU A 35 6.92 8.76 6.92
CA LEU A 35 7.65 8.54 5.66
C LEU A 35 6.78 7.86 4.58
N LEU A 36 5.99 6.86 4.96
CA LEU A 36 5.09 6.16 4.05
C LEU A 36 3.92 7.05 3.58
N CYS A 37 3.39 7.88 4.47
CA CYS A 37 2.39 8.89 4.11
C CYS A 37 2.96 9.91 3.11
N HIS A 38 4.20 10.35 3.28
CA HIS A 38 4.88 11.23 2.33
C HIS A 38 5.05 10.57 0.95
N LEU A 39 5.46 9.30 0.89
CA LEU A 39 5.52 8.54 -0.37
C LEU A 39 4.15 8.43 -1.04
N THR A 40 3.11 8.15 -0.24
CA THR A 40 1.73 8.02 -0.74
C THR A 40 1.25 9.35 -1.33
N ALA A 41 1.40 10.45 -0.60
CA ALA A 41 0.99 11.78 -1.06
C ALA A 41 1.71 12.17 -2.35
N ARG A 42 3.01 11.87 -2.43
CA ARG A 42 3.80 12.11 -3.64
C ARG A 42 3.30 11.30 -4.83
N ALA A 43 3.11 9.99 -4.68
CA ALA A 43 2.66 9.13 -5.78
C ALA A 43 1.26 9.49 -6.27
N VAL A 44 0.34 9.81 -5.35
CA VAL A 44 -1.00 10.30 -5.68
C VAL A 44 -0.94 11.65 -6.39
N GLY A 45 -0.09 12.57 -5.92
CA GLY A 45 0.12 13.87 -6.56
C GLY A 45 0.64 13.73 -8.00
N ASP A 46 1.67 12.90 -8.20
CA ASP A 46 2.23 12.62 -9.53
C ASP A 46 1.18 11.97 -10.46
N ALA A 47 0.38 11.02 -9.94
CA ALA A 47 -0.71 10.41 -10.72
C ALA A 47 -1.81 11.41 -11.08
N HIS A 48 -2.17 12.28 -10.14
CA HIS A 48 -3.19 13.30 -10.34
C HIS A 48 -2.76 14.34 -11.38
N PHE A 49 -1.49 14.73 -11.36
CA PHE A 49 -0.92 15.63 -12.37
C PHE A 49 -1.07 15.05 -13.79
N GLY A 50 -0.76 13.76 -13.98
CA GLY A 50 -0.92 13.08 -15.27
C GLY A 50 -2.39 12.90 -15.73
N LEU A 51 -3.36 13.06 -14.83
CA LEU A 51 -4.80 12.96 -15.14
C LEU A 51 -5.46 14.29 -15.45
N VAL A 52 -5.10 15.36 -14.72
CA VAL A 52 -5.84 16.63 -14.75
C VAL A 52 -5.38 17.57 -15.85
N TYR A 53 -4.14 17.45 -16.31
CA TYR A 53 -3.61 18.35 -17.31
C TYR A 53 -3.78 17.77 -18.71
N ASP A 54 -4.66 18.40 -19.50
CA ASP A 54 -4.94 18.07 -20.92
C ASP A 54 -3.70 18.17 -21.85
N HIS A 55 -2.57 18.66 -21.34
CA HIS A 55 -1.29 18.79 -22.06
C HIS A 55 -0.18 17.95 -21.44
N ALA A 56 -0.52 17.03 -20.53
CA ALA A 56 0.45 16.07 -20.02
C ALA A 56 1.02 15.24 -21.18
N ASP A 57 2.33 15.03 -21.16
CA ASP A 57 3.01 14.16 -22.13
C ASP A 57 2.39 12.76 -22.07
N PRO A 58 2.18 12.06 -23.20
CA PRO A 58 1.83 10.63 -23.21
C PRO A 58 2.63 9.77 -22.22
N ALA A 59 3.90 10.13 -21.97
CA ALA A 59 4.74 9.48 -20.97
C ALA A 59 4.22 9.65 -19.53
N ASP A 60 3.73 10.84 -19.17
CA ASP A 60 3.15 11.09 -17.84
C ASP A 60 1.81 10.39 -17.69
N GLN A 61 0.99 10.37 -18.74
CA GLN A 61 -0.28 9.67 -18.74
C GLN A 61 -0.10 8.14 -18.60
N ALA A 62 0.91 7.56 -19.26
CA ALA A 62 1.25 6.15 -19.13
C ALA A 62 1.70 5.74 -17.71
N ARG A 63 2.13 6.71 -16.90
CA ARG A 63 2.60 6.46 -15.51
C ARG A 63 1.48 6.53 -14.47
N VAL A 64 0.29 7.04 -14.81
CA VAL A 64 -0.84 7.19 -13.88
C VAL A 64 -1.21 5.88 -13.20
N GLU A 65 -1.39 4.81 -13.98
CA GLU A 65 -1.80 3.50 -13.45
C GLU A 65 -0.70 2.88 -12.56
N PRO A 66 0.58 2.78 -12.99
CA PRO A 66 1.68 2.38 -12.12
C PRO A 66 1.76 3.17 -10.81
N LEU A 67 1.62 4.50 -10.87
CA LEU A 67 1.67 5.37 -9.69
C LEU A 67 0.49 5.13 -8.74
N SER A 68 -0.71 4.96 -9.29
CA SER A 68 -1.92 4.68 -8.51
C SER A 68 -1.83 3.34 -7.79
N ARG A 69 -1.31 2.30 -8.47
CA ARG A 69 -1.07 1.00 -7.88
C ARG A 69 0.01 1.05 -6.80
N ALA A 70 1.13 1.75 -7.06
CA ALA A 70 2.17 1.94 -6.06
C ALA A 70 1.63 2.66 -4.81
N ALA A 71 0.80 3.70 -4.98
CA ALA A 71 0.15 4.39 -3.87
C ALA A 71 -0.75 3.47 -3.02
N ALA A 72 -1.48 2.55 -3.64
CA ALA A 72 -2.29 1.56 -2.93
C ALA A 72 -1.40 0.63 -2.07
N HIS A 73 -0.24 0.22 -2.58
CA HIS A 73 0.72 -0.57 -1.83
C HIS A 73 1.40 0.21 -0.70
N PHE A 74 1.67 1.51 -0.88
CA PHE A 74 2.13 2.37 0.22
C PHE A 74 1.09 2.48 1.33
N GLY A 75 -0.18 2.66 0.99
CA GLY A 75 -1.28 2.64 1.96
C GLY A 75 -1.35 1.31 2.74
N ARG A 76 -1.11 0.18 2.05
CA ARG A 76 -1.03 -1.13 2.70
C ARG A 76 0.16 -1.22 3.67
N ALA A 77 1.34 -0.73 3.29
CA ALA A 77 2.50 -0.68 4.18
C ALA A 77 2.23 0.17 5.43
N THR A 78 1.58 1.35 5.26
CA THR A 78 1.17 2.21 6.36
C THR A 78 0.20 1.51 7.31
N ALA A 79 -0.76 0.75 6.77
CA ALA A 79 -1.71 -0.03 7.56
C ALA A 79 -0.99 -1.09 8.42
N HIS A 80 0.01 -1.79 7.86
CA HIS A 80 0.80 -2.76 8.62
C HIS A 80 1.62 -2.10 9.75
N TYR A 81 2.28 -0.97 9.51
CA TYR A 81 2.93 -0.23 10.60
C TYR A 81 1.94 0.29 11.65
N THR A 82 0.72 0.63 11.25
CA THR A 82 -0.34 1.03 12.20
C THR A 82 -0.75 -0.15 13.08
N LEU A 83 -0.93 -1.34 12.49
CA LEU A 83 -1.22 -2.57 13.23
C LEU A 83 -0.06 -3.00 14.15
N ALA A 84 1.18 -2.62 13.80
CA ALA A 84 2.37 -2.85 14.62
C ALA A 84 2.41 -1.99 15.90
N LEU A 85 1.64 -0.91 16.01
CA LEU A 85 1.60 -0.08 17.23
C LEU A 85 1.16 -0.87 18.46
N ALA A 86 0.14 -1.73 18.32
CA ALA A 86 -0.38 -2.51 19.43
C ALA A 86 0.66 -3.47 20.04
N PRO A 87 1.36 -4.34 19.27
CA PRO A 87 2.41 -5.17 19.83
C PRO A 87 3.60 -4.36 20.35
N VAL A 88 3.98 -3.24 19.71
CA VAL A 88 5.04 -2.35 20.25
C VAL A 88 4.66 -1.82 21.62
N LEU A 89 3.44 -1.30 21.78
CA LEU A 89 2.95 -0.81 23.07
C LEU A 89 2.88 -1.90 24.14
N ALA A 90 2.56 -3.13 23.76
CA ALA A 90 2.59 -4.27 24.67
C ALA A 90 4.02 -4.56 25.16
N LEU A 91 5.01 -4.47 24.26
CA LEU A 91 6.41 -4.74 24.53
C LEU A 91 7.14 -3.59 25.23
N SER A 92 6.68 -2.35 25.12
CA SER A 92 7.28 -1.19 25.78
C SER A 92 6.96 -1.11 27.29
N LYS A 93 6.06 -1.95 27.82
CA LYS A 93 5.70 -1.93 29.24
C LYS A 93 6.83 -2.55 30.08
N PRO A 94 7.36 -1.85 31.08
CA PRO A 94 8.37 -2.41 31.98
C PRO A 94 7.76 -3.58 32.77
N ASP A 95 8.43 -4.71 32.69
CA ASP A 95 7.96 -5.99 33.22
C ASP A 95 8.05 -5.97 34.76
N LEU A 96 6.91 -5.86 35.45
CA LEU A 96 6.89 -5.78 36.93
C LEU A 96 6.87 -7.18 37.59
N ARG A 97 6.52 -8.25 36.87
CA ARG A 97 6.55 -9.64 37.34
C ARG A 97 6.69 -10.62 36.17
N SER A 98 7.81 -11.34 36.09
CA SER A 98 8.10 -12.37 35.08
C SER A 98 7.28 -13.65 35.26
N THR A 99 5.96 -13.58 35.09
CA THR A 99 5.14 -14.80 35.06
C THR A 99 5.26 -15.50 33.70
N ARG A 100 5.08 -16.83 33.69
CA ARG A 100 5.06 -17.61 32.43
C ARG A 100 4.03 -17.09 31.42
N HIS A 101 2.91 -16.53 31.91
CA HIS A 101 1.89 -15.94 31.06
C HIS A 101 2.41 -14.70 30.33
N HIS A 102 3.08 -13.80 31.05
CA HIS A 102 3.70 -12.61 30.46
C HIS A 102 4.76 -12.96 29.40
N GLN A 103 5.52 -14.04 29.60
CA GLN A 103 6.49 -14.50 28.59
C GLN A 103 5.80 -14.96 27.30
N LEU A 104 4.66 -15.65 27.40
CA LEU A 104 3.88 -16.06 26.22
C LEU A 104 3.27 -14.86 25.50
N ASP A 105 2.73 -13.89 26.24
CA ASP A 105 2.17 -12.67 25.67
C ASP A 105 3.25 -11.85 24.95
N ALA A 106 4.46 -11.75 25.54
CA ALA A 106 5.58 -11.08 24.90
C ALA A 106 6.02 -11.79 23.61
N LEU A 107 6.01 -13.13 23.57
CA LEU A 107 6.32 -13.89 22.36
C LEU A 107 5.27 -13.67 21.27
N ASP A 108 3.97 -13.67 21.61
CA ASP A 108 2.90 -13.35 20.66
C ASP A 108 3.06 -11.93 20.10
N ALA A 109 3.31 -10.94 20.98
CA ALA A 109 3.52 -9.57 20.58
C ALA A 109 4.73 -9.42 19.63
N HIS A 110 5.85 -10.09 19.91
CA HIS A 110 7.00 -10.13 18.99
C HIS A 110 6.63 -10.76 17.65
N SER A 111 5.95 -11.91 17.64
CA SER A 111 5.55 -12.57 16.40
C SER A 111 4.66 -11.68 15.54
N ARG A 112 3.71 -10.97 16.16
CA ARG A 112 2.82 -10.03 15.47
C ARG A 112 3.57 -8.82 14.93
N LEU A 113 4.49 -8.26 15.72
CA LEU A 113 5.34 -7.16 15.28
C LEU A 113 6.17 -7.56 14.05
N THR A 114 6.89 -8.68 14.12
CA THR A 114 7.71 -9.17 13.00
C THR A 114 6.87 -9.41 11.76
N ARG A 115 5.68 -10.02 11.90
CA ARG A 115 4.76 -10.24 10.76
C ARG A 115 4.37 -8.92 10.10
N HIS A 116 3.93 -7.93 10.88
CA HIS A 116 3.50 -6.65 10.32
C HIS A 116 4.64 -5.88 9.66
N VAL A 117 5.84 -5.86 10.24
CA VAL A 117 7.01 -5.23 9.59
C VAL A 117 7.36 -5.94 8.29
N HIS A 118 7.32 -7.28 8.28
CA HIS A 118 7.58 -8.06 7.08
C HIS A 118 6.55 -7.79 5.97
N ASP A 119 5.26 -7.79 6.30
CA ASP A 119 4.18 -7.51 5.35
C ASP A 119 4.27 -6.07 4.79
N ALA A 120 4.71 -5.11 5.61
CA ALA A 120 4.95 -3.74 5.16
C ALA A 120 6.10 -3.66 4.13
N LEU A 121 7.22 -4.34 4.39
CA LEU A 121 8.33 -4.42 3.46
C LEU A 121 7.95 -5.14 2.15
N HIS A 122 7.12 -6.19 2.24
CA HIS A 122 6.58 -6.87 1.06
C HIS A 122 5.72 -5.91 0.22
N ALA A 123 4.84 -5.14 0.86
CA ALA A 123 4.03 -4.15 0.15
C ALA A 123 4.89 -3.07 -0.53
N LEU A 124 6.00 -2.64 0.08
CA LEU A 124 6.95 -1.71 -0.57
C LEU A 124 7.64 -2.33 -1.78
N SER A 125 8.00 -3.61 -1.70
CA SER A 125 8.55 -4.37 -2.84
C SER A 125 7.53 -4.47 -3.99
N ASP A 126 6.26 -4.71 -3.68
CA ASP A 126 5.17 -4.73 -4.68
C ASP A 126 4.98 -3.35 -5.32
N ALA A 127 5.03 -2.28 -4.52
CA ALA A 127 4.95 -0.90 -5.01
C ALA A 127 6.09 -0.61 -5.99
N ARG A 128 7.32 -0.98 -5.63
CA ARG A 128 8.50 -0.84 -6.50
C ARG A 128 8.32 -1.63 -7.80
N THR A 129 7.80 -2.86 -7.71
CA THR A 129 7.53 -3.72 -8.88
C THR A 129 6.52 -3.07 -9.84
N CYS A 130 5.47 -2.42 -9.31
CA CYS A 130 4.50 -1.69 -10.11
C CYS A 130 5.13 -0.54 -10.92
N LEU A 131 6.17 0.12 -10.39
CA LEU A 131 6.83 1.25 -11.04
C LEU A 131 7.91 0.84 -12.04
N VAL A 132 8.58 -0.30 -11.81
CA VAL A 132 9.71 -0.76 -12.64
C VAL A 132 9.25 -1.65 -13.77
N THR A 133 8.21 -2.46 -13.55
CA THR A 133 7.74 -3.41 -14.56
C THR A 133 6.87 -2.66 -15.58
N PRO A 134 7.23 -2.65 -16.87
CA PRO A 134 6.37 -2.08 -17.90
C PRO A 134 5.04 -2.81 -17.90
N HIS A 135 3.95 -2.12 -17.59
CA HIS A 135 2.63 -2.69 -17.80
C HIS A 135 2.37 -2.71 -19.30
N PRO A 136 2.09 -3.87 -19.92
CA PRO A 136 1.61 -3.87 -21.30
C PRO A 136 0.35 -3.01 -21.31
N ALA A 137 0.31 -2.01 -22.19
CA ALA A 137 -0.85 -1.15 -22.34
C ALA A 137 -2.09 -2.05 -22.40
N SER A 138 -2.97 -1.91 -21.41
CA SER A 138 -4.23 -2.64 -21.40
C SER A 138 -4.95 -2.22 -22.68
N VAL A 139 -4.90 -3.09 -23.69
CA VAL A 139 -5.59 -2.88 -24.96
C VAL A 139 -7.03 -2.67 -24.57
N GLN A 140 -7.47 -1.43 -24.74
CA GLN A 140 -8.82 -0.96 -24.55
C GLN A 140 -9.75 -2.05 -25.09
N ALA A 141 -10.38 -2.79 -24.18
CA ALA A 141 -11.35 -3.80 -24.58
C ALA A 141 -12.40 -3.05 -25.39
N ALA A 142 -12.48 -3.36 -26.69
CA ALA A 142 -13.48 -2.78 -27.58
C ALA A 142 -14.84 -2.89 -26.88
N PRO A 143 -15.68 -1.84 -26.94
CA PRO A 143 -16.97 -1.85 -26.25
C PRO A 143 -17.72 -3.11 -26.64
N ALA A 144 -18.08 -3.92 -25.64
CA ALA A 144 -18.86 -5.13 -25.84
C ALA A 144 -20.12 -4.74 -26.61
N VAL A 145 -20.27 -5.28 -27.83
CA VAL A 145 -21.47 -5.12 -28.65
C VAL A 145 -22.65 -5.61 -27.80
N SER A 146 -23.57 -4.69 -27.48
CA SER A 146 -24.77 -5.02 -26.71
C SER A 146 -25.50 -6.21 -27.34
N PRO A 147 -25.97 -7.21 -26.55
CA PRO A 147 -26.71 -8.33 -27.09
C PRO A 147 -28.01 -7.84 -27.76
N PRO A 148 -28.43 -8.45 -28.89
CA PRO A 148 -29.64 -8.04 -29.59
C PRO A 148 -30.87 -8.28 -28.71
N VAL A 149 -31.70 -7.24 -28.57
CA VAL A 149 -32.98 -7.30 -27.87
C VAL A 149 -33.93 -8.23 -28.64
N PRO A 150 -34.55 -9.25 -28.01
CA PRO A 150 -35.53 -10.09 -28.67
C PRO A 150 -36.80 -9.29 -28.99
N ALA A 151 -37.25 -9.34 -30.25
CA ALA A 151 -38.49 -8.72 -30.68
C ALA A 151 -39.70 -9.38 -29.99
N LEU A 152 -40.57 -8.55 -29.38
CA LEU A 152 -41.86 -9.00 -28.86
C LEU A 152 -42.76 -9.51 -30.00
N PRO A 153 -43.47 -10.64 -29.84
CA PRO A 153 -44.46 -11.07 -30.81
C PRO A 153 -45.68 -10.14 -30.78
N ALA A 154 -46.10 -9.71 -31.97
CA ALA A 154 -47.28 -8.87 -32.18
C ALA A 154 -48.56 -9.56 -31.68
N SER A 155 -49.30 -8.88 -30.80
CA SER A 155 -50.63 -9.28 -30.35
C SER A 155 -51.62 -9.16 -31.51
N LYS A 156 -52.24 -10.28 -31.93
CA LYS A 156 -53.38 -10.27 -32.85
C LYS A 156 -54.64 -9.84 -32.08
N ALA A 157 -55.18 -8.68 -32.43
CA ALA A 157 -56.53 -8.29 -32.06
C ALA A 157 -57.54 -9.29 -32.67
N ARG A 158 -58.44 -9.81 -31.84
CA ARG A 158 -59.64 -10.53 -32.30
C ARG A 158 -60.85 -9.61 -32.14
N HIS A 159 -61.62 -9.52 -33.22
CA HIS A 159 -63.01 -9.05 -33.26
C HIS A 159 -63.93 -10.03 -32.52
#